data_AF-M2YRT7-F1
#
_entry.id   AF-M2YRT7-F1
#
_cell.length_a   1.000
_cell.length_b   1.000
_cell.length_c   1.000
_cell.angle_alpha   90.00
_cell.angle_beta   90.00
_cell.angle_gamma   90.00
#
_symmetry.space_group_name_H-M   'P 1'
#
loop_
_entity.id
_entity.type
_entity.pdbx_description
1 polymer ?
#
loop_
_entity_poly.entity_id
_entity_poly.type
_entity_poly.pdbx_seq_one_letter_code
_entity_poly.pdbx_strand_id
1 'polypeptide(L)'
;MTGPDPNFPTDDALLQAVSEIRITLNADMAILFDVSYQRVKKVAPVWHPDDQKKLADAPVLQSIWDYYVAAANKVGLRKEEIGAQFEMEYGVPWTLMPKAKSEWTGPEAQALKADFKKEGLKVKKELLKIPGAKQYIPTDENGEIIWDEKKNGQFAVLVVKIDKQDGLTEFGEV
;
A
#
# COMPACT_ATOMS: atom_id res chain seq x y z
N MET A 1 38.05 -12.49 28.30
CA MET A 1 36.77 -11.85 27.97
C MET A 1 37.05 -10.90 26.82
N THR A 2 36.87 -11.35 25.59
CA THR A 2 36.90 -10.48 24.40
C THR A 2 35.54 -9.80 24.33
N GLY A 3 35.52 -8.47 24.45
CA GLY A 3 34.31 -7.69 24.17
C GLY A 3 33.85 -7.91 22.72
N PRO A 4 32.60 -7.56 22.39
CA PRO A 4 32.10 -7.65 21.02
C PRO A 4 33.04 -6.89 20.08
N ASP A 5 33.45 -7.55 18.99
CA ASP A 5 34.31 -6.97 17.96
C ASP A 5 33.62 -5.73 17.37
N PRO A 6 34.24 -4.54 17.43
CA PRO A 6 33.63 -3.30 16.94
C PRO A 6 33.40 -3.29 15.42
N ASN A 7 33.91 -4.29 14.69
CA ASN A 7 33.67 -4.48 13.26
C ASN A 7 32.55 -5.49 12.94
N PHE A 8 31.94 -6.14 13.94
CA PHE A 8 30.77 -6.97 13.68
C PHE A 8 29.53 -6.06 13.50
N PRO A 9 28.82 -6.15 12.35
CA PRO A 9 27.58 -5.40 12.16
C PRO A 9 26.60 -5.76 13.28
N THR A 10 25.98 -4.75 13.86
CA THR A 10 24.93 -4.93 14.86
C THR A 10 23.76 -5.73 14.28
N ASP A 11 22.95 -6.38 15.13
CA ASP A 11 21.77 -7.10 14.67
C ASP A 11 20.85 -6.21 13.82
N ASP A 12 20.75 -4.91 14.13
CA ASP A 12 20.05 -3.91 13.31
C ASP A 12 20.68 -3.72 11.92
N ALA A 13 22.01 -3.71 11.81
CA ALA A 13 22.73 -3.59 10.54
C ALA A 13 22.63 -4.88 9.71
N LEU A 14 22.60 -6.04 10.36
CA LEU A 14 22.35 -7.34 9.72
C LEU A 14 20.90 -7.43 9.24
N LEU A 15 19.92 -7.04 10.06
CA LEU A 15 18.50 -6.93 9.70
C LEU A 15 18.29 -5.97 8.53
N GLN A 16 19.00 -4.84 8.50
CA GLN A 16 18.93 -3.88 7.40
C GLN A 16 19.60 -4.43 6.12
N ALA A 17 20.60 -5.29 6.24
CA ALA A 17 21.21 -5.98 5.09
C ALA A 17 20.29 -7.07 4.50
N VAL A 18 19.58 -7.82 5.36
CA VAL A 18 18.72 -8.94 4.93
C VAL A 18 17.25 -8.58 4.71
N SER A 19 16.80 -7.36 5.03
CA SER A 19 15.41 -6.95 4.78
C SER A 19 15.21 -6.18 3.48
N GLU A 20 14.10 -6.45 2.79
CA GLU A 20 13.54 -5.68 1.68
C GLU A 20 12.35 -4.86 2.21
N ILE A 21 12.27 -3.58 1.88
CA ILE A 21 11.12 -2.75 2.22
C ILE A 21 10.08 -2.94 1.11
N ARG A 22 8.88 -3.41 1.48
CA ARG A 22 7.74 -3.53 0.55
C ARG A 22 6.59 -2.65 0.96
N ILE A 23 5.79 -2.29 -0.04
CA ILE A 23 4.54 -1.55 0.15
C ILE A 23 3.39 -2.54 0.11
N THR A 24 2.68 -2.68 1.22
CA THR A 24 1.46 -3.48 1.36
C THR A 24 0.27 -2.55 1.53
N LEU A 25 -0.87 -2.90 0.93
CA LEU A 25 -2.10 -2.12 1.06
C LEU A 25 -2.75 -2.36 2.43
N ASN A 26 -3.38 -1.34 3.02
CA ASN A 26 -4.28 -1.61 4.13
C ASN A 26 -5.49 -2.43 3.67
N ALA A 27 -6.24 -3.02 4.60
CA ALA A 27 -7.36 -3.91 4.27
C ALA A 27 -8.42 -3.26 3.36
N ASP A 28 -8.73 -1.98 3.57
CA ASP A 28 -9.72 -1.25 2.78
C ASP A 28 -9.25 -1.05 1.32
N MET A 29 -7.97 -0.72 1.12
CA MET A 29 -7.36 -0.61 -0.20
C MET A 29 -7.17 -1.98 -0.85
N ALA A 30 -6.84 -3.01 -0.09
CA ALA A 30 -6.72 -4.38 -0.60
C ALA A 30 -8.05 -4.87 -1.19
N ILE A 31 -9.19 -4.59 -0.54
CA ILE A 31 -10.51 -4.93 -1.07
C ILE A 31 -10.82 -4.12 -2.34
N LEU A 32 -10.57 -2.80 -2.33
CA LEU A 32 -10.78 -1.96 -3.50
C LEU A 32 -9.95 -2.43 -4.69
N PHE A 33 -8.69 -2.80 -4.44
CA PHE A 33 -7.74 -3.24 -5.46
C PHE A 33 -8.12 -4.62 -5.98
N ASP A 34 -8.47 -5.58 -5.12
CA ASP A 34 -8.94 -6.90 -5.56
C ASP A 34 -10.20 -6.74 -6.44
N VAL A 35 -11.22 -6.02 -5.99
CA VAL A 35 -12.44 -5.79 -6.79
C VAL A 35 -12.11 -5.15 -8.14
N SER A 36 -11.19 -4.19 -8.17
CA SER A 36 -10.85 -3.48 -9.40
C SER A 36 -10.00 -4.35 -10.33
N TYR A 37 -9.07 -5.12 -9.79
CA TYR A 37 -8.24 -6.08 -10.52
C TYR A 37 -9.07 -7.23 -11.10
N GLN A 38 -10.04 -7.77 -10.35
CA GLN A 38 -11.00 -8.75 -10.86
C GLN A 38 -11.84 -8.18 -12.02
N ARG A 39 -12.16 -6.88 -12.01
CA ARG A 39 -12.84 -6.22 -13.15
C ARG A 39 -11.94 -6.12 -14.38
N VAL A 40 -10.65 -5.83 -14.19
CA VAL A 40 -9.66 -5.83 -15.30
C VAL A 40 -9.53 -7.22 -15.91
N LYS A 41 -9.44 -8.27 -15.08
CA LYS A 41 -9.39 -9.68 -15.55
C LYS A 41 -10.61 -10.11 -16.38
N LYS A 42 -11.78 -9.52 -16.16
CA LYS A 42 -12.96 -9.79 -16.99
C LYS A 42 -12.86 -9.24 -18.41
N VAL A 43 -12.09 -8.16 -18.59
CA VAL A 43 -11.88 -7.51 -19.90
C VAL A 43 -10.65 -8.07 -20.60
N ALA A 44 -9.63 -8.46 -19.84
CA ALA A 44 -8.39 -9.05 -20.33
C ALA A 44 -8.04 -10.30 -19.49
N PRO A 45 -8.66 -11.46 -19.77
CA PRO A 45 -8.45 -12.69 -19.00
C PRO A 45 -7.07 -13.30 -19.23
N VAL A 46 -6.41 -12.96 -20.34
CA VAL A 46 -5.04 -13.36 -20.66
C VAL A 46 -4.22 -12.10 -20.91
N TRP A 47 -3.13 -11.95 -20.18
CA TRP A 47 -2.19 -10.86 -20.40
C TRP A 47 -1.29 -11.19 -21.59
N HIS A 48 -1.75 -10.79 -22.77
CA HIS A 48 -0.90 -10.82 -23.94
C HIS A 48 0.07 -9.63 -23.90
N PRO A 49 1.36 -9.79 -24.30
CA PRO A 49 2.29 -8.68 -24.42
C PRO A 49 1.74 -7.49 -25.23
N ASP A 50 0.95 -7.77 -26.26
CA ASP A 50 0.32 -6.74 -27.11
C ASP A 50 -0.77 -5.92 -26.39
N ASP A 51 -1.27 -6.40 -25.25
CA ASP A 51 -2.30 -5.73 -24.46
C ASP A 51 -1.71 -4.99 -23.25
N GLN A 52 -0.39 -5.09 -22.99
CA GLN A 52 0.26 -4.44 -21.85
C GLN A 52 0.05 -2.92 -21.82
N LYS A 53 0.04 -2.28 -22.99
CA LYS A 53 -0.23 -0.84 -23.09
C LYS A 53 -1.70 -0.51 -22.76
N LYS A 54 -2.65 -1.31 -23.23
CA LYS A 54 -4.08 -1.13 -22.91
C LYS A 54 -4.35 -1.34 -21.42
N LEU A 55 -3.63 -2.29 -20.81
CA LEU A 55 -3.67 -2.54 -19.37
C LEU A 55 -3.06 -1.36 -18.60
N ALA A 56 -1.91 -0.84 -19.02
CA ALA A 56 -1.30 0.34 -18.41
C ALA A 56 -2.22 1.58 -18.48
N ASP A 57 -2.96 1.73 -19.58
CA ASP A 57 -3.94 2.81 -19.76
C ASP A 57 -5.26 2.56 -18.99
N ALA A 58 -5.45 1.40 -18.35
CA ALA A 58 -6.65 1.13 -17.58
C ALA A 58 -6.71 2.06 -16.36
N PRO A 59 -7.79 2.85 -16.18
CA PRO A 59 -7.88 3.82 -15.09
C PRO A 59 -7.68 3.23 -13.68
N VAL A 60 -8.08 1.97 -13.53
CA VAL A 60 -7.86 1.17 -12.32
C VAL A 60 -6.36 0.97 -12.06
N LEU A 61 -5.61 0.45 -13.03
CA LEU A 61 -4.18 0.20 -12.86
C LEU A 61 -3.39 1.50 -12.67
N GLN A 62 -3.81 2.58 -13.35
CA GLN A 62 -3.24 3.90 -13.09
C GLN A 62 -3.42 4.35 -11.64
N SER A 63 -4.61 4.13 -11.08
CA SER A 63 -4.88 4.51 -9.68
C SER A 63 -4.03 3.68 -8.72
N ILE A 64 -3.91 2.37 -8.96
CA ILE A 64 -3.02 1.47 -8.21
C ILE A 64 -1.57 1.99 -8.25
N TRP A 65 -1.09 2.36 -9.44
CA TRP A 65 0.25 2.91 -9.63
C TRP A 65 0.46 4.26 -8.93
N ASP A 66 -0.52 5.17 -9.00
CA ASP A 66 -0.49 6.46 -8.30
C ASP A 66 -0.32 6.25 -6.78
N TYR A 67 -1.02 5.26 -6.21
CA TYR A 67 -0.87 4.87 -4.81
C TYR A 67 0.52 4.32 -4.48
N TYR A 68 1.05 3.43 -5.31
CA TYR A 68 2.38 2.82 -5.11
C TYR A 68 3.47 3.89 -5.12
N VAL A 69 3.42 4.83 -6.07
CA VAL A 69 4.37 5.95 -6.15
C VAL A 69 4.23 6.91 -4.95
N ALA A 70 3.01 7.25 -4.54
CA ALA A 70 2.79 8.09 -3.36
C ALA A 70 3.33 7.46 -2.08
N ALA A 71 3.14 6.14 -1.94
CA ALA A 71 3.67 5.36 -0.83
C ALA A 71 5.19 5.30 -0.84
N ALA A 72 5.81 5.02 -1.99
CA ALA A 72 7.27 4.98 -2.14
C ALA A 72 7.93 6.31 -1.75
N ASN A 73 7.33 7.43 -2.19
CA ASN A 73 7.79 8.77 -1.84
C ASN A 73 7.75 9.04 -0.32
N LYS A 74 6.76 8.51 0.39
CA LYS A 74 6.62 8.69 1.85
C LYS A 74 7.76 8.02 2.62
N VAL A 75 8.30 6.91 2.12
CA VAL A 75 9.35 6.13 2.78
C VAL A 75 10.72 6.24 2.13
N GLY A 76 10.86 7.10 1.11
CA GLY A 76 12.13 7.34 0.44
C GLY A 76 12.60 6.19 -0.46
N LEU A 77 11.69 5.33 -0.92
CA LEU A 77 12.01 4.29 -1.90
C LEU A 77 12.21 4.88 -3.29
N ARG A 78 13.10 4.28 -4.07
CA ARG A 78 13.32 4.66 -5.47
C ARG A 78 12.16 4.18 -6.33
N LYS A 79 11.89 4.91 -7.41
CA LYS A 79 10.81 4.59 -8.34
C LYS A 79 10.99 3.20 -8.97
N GLU A 80 12.23 2.81 -9.22
CA GLU A 80 12.57 1.52 -9.82
C GLU A 80 12.26 0.36 -8.87
N GLU A 81 12.45 0.55 -7.56
CA GLU A 81 12.18 -0.47 -6.54
C GLU A 81 10.68 -0.76 -6.44
N ILE A 82 9.87 0.29 -6.36
CA ILE A 82 8.41 0.13 -6.32
C ILE A 82 7.83 -0.28 -7.68
N GLY A 83 8.48 0.12 -8.78
CA GLY A 83 8.14 -0.29 -10.13
C GLY A 83 8.32 -1.79 -10.33
N ALA A 84 9.43 -2.36 -9.86
CA ALA A 84 9.68 -3.79 -9.92
C ALA A 84 8.65 -4.58 -9.08
N GLN A 85 8.32 -4.10 -7.88
CA GLN A 85 7.25 -4.70 -7.07
C GLN A 85 5.90 -4.69 -7.82
N PHE A 86 5.52 -3.55 -8.39
CA PHE A 86 4.28 -3.41 -9.16
C PHE A 86 4.24 -4.36 -10.37
N GLU A 87 5.35 -4.46 -11.12
CA GLU A 87 5.47 -5.39 -12.24
C GLU A 87 5.26 -6.84 -11.84
N MET A 88 5.82 -7.26 -10.70
CA MET A 88 5.64 -8.63 -10.20
C MET A 88 4.20 -8.93 -9.80
N GLU A 89 3.52 -7.98 -9.16
CA GLU A 89 2.17 -8.18 -8.63
C GLU A 89 1.09 -8.06 -9.72
N TYR A 90 1.29 -7.17 -10.68
CA TYR A 90 0.28 -6.82 -11.68
C TYR A 90 0.67 -7.15 -13.13
N GLY A 91 1.87 -7.69 -13.37
CA GLY A 91 2.33 -8.18 -14.68
C GLY A 91 2.37 -7.14 -15.81
N VAL A 92 2.26 -5.85 -15.46
CA VAL A 92 2.30 -4.71 -16.39
C VAL A 92 3.61 -3.98 -16.18
N PRO A 93 4.45 -3.82 -17.22
CA PRO A 93 5.69 -3.06 -17.12
C PRO A 93 5.45 -1.66 -16.52
N TRP A 94 6.09 -1.33 -15.40
CA TRP A 94 5.95 -0.04 -14.73
C TRP A 94 6.44 1.10 -15.62
N THR A 95 7.34 0.80 -16.56
CA THR A 95 7.83 1.73 -17.59
C THR A 95 6.75 2.14 -18.59
N LEU A 96 5.68 1.35 -18.74
CA LEU A 96 4.52 1.69 -19.56
C LEU A 96 3.46 2.48 -18.78
N MET A 97 3.54 2.48 -17.44
CA MET A 97 2.58 3.22 -16.63
C MET A 97 2.73 4.73 -16.86
N PRO A 98 1.61 5.44 -17.06
CA PRO A 98 1.61 6.90 -17.09
C PRO A 98 2.28 7.50 -15.84
N LYS A 99 2.77 8.74 -16.00
CA LYS A 99 3.36 9.48 -14.89
C LYS A 99 2.34 9.60 -13.77
N ALA A 100 2.78 9.30 -12.54
CA ALA A 100 1.93 9.43 -11.38
C ALA A 100 1.38 10.86 -11.27
N LYS A 101 0.09 10.97 -11.01
CA LYS A 101 -0.59 12.27 -11.04
C LYS A 101 -0.17 13.14 -9.85
N SER A 102 -0.03 14.45 -10.09
CA SER A 102 0.42 15.41 -9.05
C SER A 102 -0.53 15.48 -7.85
N GLU A 103 -1.81 15.24 -8.08
CA GLU A 103 -2.85 15.17 -7.04
C GLU A 103 -2.57 14.11 -5.96
N TRP A 104 -1.72 13.13 -6.27
CA TRP A 104 -1.34 12.03 -5.38
C TRP A 104 -0.02 12.29 -4.64
N THR A 105 0.75 13.30 -5.07
CA THR A 105 2.09 13.63 -4.53
C THR A 105 2.24 15.09 -4.09
N GLY A 106 1.18 15.90 -4.24
CA GLY A 106 1.18 17.34 -4.02
C GLY A 106 0.21 17.83 -2.94
N PRO A 107 0.05 19.15 -2.78
CA PRO A 107 -0.84 19.76 -1.77
C PRO A 107 -2.30 19.29 -1.88
N GLU A 108 -2.75 18.98 -3.08
CA GLU A 108 -4.09 18.45 -3.43
C GLU A 108 -4.39 17.11 -2.74
N ALA A 109 -3.37 16.31 -2.41
CA ALA A 109 -3.52 15.05 -1.71
C ALA A 109 -4.16 15.22 -0.32
N GLN A 110 -4.00 16.38 0.32
CA GLN A 110 -4.59 16.64 1.64
C GLN A 110 -6.12 16.82 1.55
N ALA A 111 -6.62 17.42 0.46
CA ALA A 111 -8.06 17.55 0.24
C ALA A 111 -8.69 16.17 0.00
N LEU A 112 -8.03 15.33 -0.81
CA LEU A 112 -8.46 13.95 -1.05
C LEU A 112 -8.52 13.14 0.25
N LYS A 113 -7.49 13.24 1.12
CA LYS A 113 -7.48 12.58 2.45
C LYS A 113 -8.68 12.98 3.30
N ALA A 114 -9.05 14.26 3.29
CA ALA A 114 -10.17 14.76 4.07
C ALA A 114 -11.51 14.22 3.56
N ASP A 115 -11.71 14.19 2.25
CA ASP A 115 -12.92 13.61 1.63
C ASP A 115 -13.01 12.11 1.88
N PHE A 116 -11.90 11.39 1.75
CA PHE A 116 -11.85 9.96 2.05
C PHE A 116 -12.18 9.67 3.51
N LYS A 117 -11.60 10.42 4.45
CA LYS A 117 -11.92 10.28 5.88
C LYS A 117 -13.41 10.49 6.14
N LYS A 118 -14.01 11.50 5.51
CA LYS A 118 -15.44 11.79 5.63
C LYS A 118 -16.29 10.61 5.17
N GLU A 119 -15.99 10.03 4.01
CA GLU A 119 -16.74 8.87 3.50
C GLU A 119 -16.44 7.59 4.31
N GLY A 120 -15.19 7.36 4.70
CA GLY A 120 -14.79 6.23 5.55
C GLY A 120 -15.49 6.24 6.91
N LEU A 121 -15.62 7.42 7.53
CA LEU A 121 -16.40 7.57 8.77
C LEU A 121 -17.89 7.24 8.57
N LYS A 122 -18.49 7.62 7.44
CA LYS A 122 -19.89 7.24 7.14
C LYS A 122 -20.05 5.73 7.03
N VAL A 123 -19.17 5.06 6.29
CA VAL A 123 -19.20 3.60 6.13
C VAL A 123 -19.04 2.91 7.49
N LYS A 124 -18.07 3.34 8.30
CA LYS A 124 -17.85 2.78 9.64
C LYS A 124 -19.04 3.01 10.58
N LYS A 125 -19.74 4.16 10.48
CA LYS A 125 -20.98 4.41 11.23
C LYS A 125 -22.09 3.44 10.84
N GLU A 126 -22.22 3.10 9.55
CA GLU A 126 -23.17 2.08 9.10
C GLU A 126 -22.77 0.68 9.59
N LEU A 127 -21.49 0.33 9.51
CA LEU A 127 -20.98 -0.97 9.98
C LEU A 127 -21.17 -1.14 11.49
N LEU A 128 -21.05 -0.09 12.30
CA LEU A 128 -21.30 -0.13 13.74
C LEU A 128 -22.75 -0.54 14.11
N LYS A 129 -23.70 -0.51 13.17
CA LYS A 129 -25.06 -1.01 13.37
C LYS A 129 -25.13 -2.54 13.35
N ILE A 130 -24.11 -3.22 12.84
CA ILE A 130 -24.05 -4.68 12.74
C ILE A 130 -23.62 -5.26 14.11
N PRO A 131 -24.30 -6.31 14.61
CA PRO A 131 -23.88 -7.00 15.84
C PRO A 131 -22.43 -7.47 15.76
N GLY A 132 -21.62 -7.10 16.77
CA GLY A 132 -20.21 -7.48 16.84
C GLY A 132 -19.23 -6.56 16.11
N ALA A 133 -19.67 -5.55 15.35
CA ALA A 133 -18.75 -4.66 14.62
C ALA A 133 -17.86 -3.81 15.54
N LYS A 134 -18.30 -3.54 16.78
CA LYS A 134 -17.52 -2.80 17.80
C LYS A 134 -16.15 -3.42 18.13
N GLN A 135 -15.97 -4.72 17.89
CA GLN A 135 -14.68 -5.38 18.10
C GLN A 135 -13.62 -5.00 17.04
N TYR A 136 -14.05 -4.49 15.88
CA TYR A 136 -13.19 -4.13 14.76
C TYR A 136 -13.14 -2.63 14.49
N ILE A 137 -14.12 -1.87 14.99
CA ILE A 137 -14.21 -0.42 14.83
C ILE A 137 -14.05 0.22 16.22
N PRO A 138 -12.84 0.67 16.59
CA PRO A 138 -12.60 1.27 17.90
C PRO A 138 -13.36 2.59 18.02
N THR A 139 -13.98 2.80 19.18
CA THR A 139 -14.67 4.04 19.55
C THR A 139 -14.08 4.60 20.84
N ASP A 140 -14.16 5.92 21.02
CA ASP A 140 -13.78 6.58 22.25
C ASP A 140 -14.87 6.43 23.35
N GLU A 141 -14.65 7.08 24.49
CA GLU A 141 -15.57 7.06 25.64
C GLU A 141 -16.95 7.65 25.32
N ASN A 142 -17.05 8.49 24.28
CA ASN A 142 -18.29 9.11 23.83
C ASN A 142 -19.00 8.28 22.74
N GLY A 143 -18.39 7.16 22.31
CA GLY A 143 -18.90 6.32 21.23
C GLY A 143 -18.58 6.86 19.84
N GLU A 144 -17.71 7.87 19.71
CA GLU A 144 -17.24 8.36 18.42
C GLU A 144 -16.12 7.48 17.87
N ILE A 145 -16.09 7.30 16.55
CA ILE A 145 -15.11 6.42 15.89
C ILE A 145 -13.71 7.02 16.00
N ILE A 146 -12.76 6.23 16.51
CA ILE A 146 -11.35 6.61 16.55
C ILE A 146 -10.77 6.43 15.15
N TRP A 147 -10.49 7.55 14.49
CA TRP A 147 -9.82 7.55 13.18
C TRP A 147 -8.31 7.65 13.34
N ASP A 148 -7.65 6.51 13.22
CA ASP A 148 -6.19 6.42 13.09
C ASP A 148 -5.78 6.62 11.62
N GLU A 149 -5.12 7.74 11.29
CA GLU A 149 -4.67 8.03 9.92
C GLU A 149 -3.61 7.05 9.41
N LYS A 150 -2.86 6.39 10.29
CA LYS A 150 -1.87 5.39 9.89
C LYS A 150 -2.54 4.09 9.41
N LYS A 151 -3.73 3.79 9.92
CA LYS A 151 -4.47 2.56 9.59
C LYS A 151 -5.60 2.79 8.58
N ASN A 152 -6.34 3.88 8.75
CA ASN A 152 -7.59 4.15 8.03
C ASN A 152 -7.43 5.18 6.92
N GLY A 153 -6.28 5.86 6.82
CA GLY A 153 -6.06 6.91 5.83
C GLY A 153 -6.23 6.39 4.41
N GLN A 154 -6.63 7.27 3.49
CA GLN A 154 -6.78 6.94 2.06
C GLN A 154 -5.52 6.32 1.45
N PHE A 155 -4.36 6.75 1.93
CA PHE A 155 -3.03 6.33 1.48
C PHE A 155 -2.31 5.54 2.57
N ALA A 156 -3.06 4.96 3.52
CA ALA A 156 -2.49 4.09 4.52
C ALA A 156 -2.00 2.82 3.80
N VAL A 157 -0.70 2.81 3.55
CA VAL A 157 0.07 1.65 3.15
C VAL A 157 0.81 1.14 4.37
N LEU A 158 0.82 -0.17 4.53
CA LEU A 158 1.68 -0.87 5.46
C LEU A 158 3.04 -0.99 4.79
N VAL A 159 4.05 -0.38 5.39
CA VAL A 159 5.42 -0.53 4.93
C VAL A 159 5.98 -1.66 5.76
N VAL A 160 6.23 -2.81 5.13
CA VAL A 160 6.71 -4.00 5.81
C VAL A 160 8.15 -4.26 5.42
N LYS A 161 8.98 -4.62 6.40
CA LYS A 161 10.29 -5.22 6.15
C LYS A 161 10.10 -6.70 5.96
N ILE A 162 10.46 -7.22 4.79
CA ILE A 162 10.41 -8.65 4.48
C ILE A 162 11.82 -9.22 4.50
N ASP A 163 11.99 -10.43 5.04
CA ASP A 163 13.24 -11.17 4.93
C ASP A 163 13.52 -11.55 3.46
N LYS A 164 14.71 -11.19 2.95
CA LYS A 164 15.15 -11.52 1.59
C LYS A 164 15.44 -13.01 1.39
N GLN A 165 15.65 -13.78 2.46
CA GLN A 165 15.97 -15.21 2.38
C GLN A 165 14.75 -16.06 2.06
N ASP A 166 13.58 -15.71 2.59
CA ASP A 166 12.34 -16.46 2.38
C ASP A 166 11.26 -15.69 1.62
N GLY A 167 11.36 -14.36 1.53
CA GLY A 167 10.41 -13.50 0.84
C GLY A 167 9.01 -13.46 1.47
N LEU A 168 8.84 -14.00 2.68
CA LEU A 168 7.54 -14.23 3.32
C LEU A 168 7.49 -13.74 4.77
N THR A 169 8.61 -13.69 5.48
CA THR A 169 8.64 -13.27 6.88
C THR A 169 8.63 -11.75 7.00
N GLU A 170 7.51 -11.20 7.49
CA GLU A 170 7.36 -9.78 7.80
C GLU A 170 7.90 -9.47 9.21
N PHE A 171 8.84 -8.53 9.32
CA PHE A 171 9.42 -8.08 10.60
C PHE A 171 8.60 -6.97 11.29
N GLY A 172 7.40 -6.65 10.77
CA GLY A 172 6.49 -5.61 11.29
C GLY A 172 6.51 -4.28 10.54
N GLU A 173 5.70 -3.33 11.02
CA GLU A 173 5.59 -1.95 10.47
C GLU A 173 6.91 -1.18 10.64
N VAL A 174 7.34 -0.47 9.59
CA VAL A 174 8.52 0.43 9.60
C VAL A 174 8.18 1.79 10.23
#